data_AF-A0A7V6MII3-F1
#
_entry.id   AF-A0A7V6MII3-F1
#
_cell.length_a   1.000
_cell.length_b   1.000
_cell.length_c   1.000
_cell.angle_alpha   90.00
_cell.angle_beta   90.00
_cell.angle_gamma   90.00
#
_symmetry.space_group_name_H-M   'P 1'
#
loop_
_entity.id
_entity.type
_entity.pdbx_description
1 polymer ?
#
loop_
_entity_poly.entity_id
_entity_poly.type
_entity_poly.pdbx_seq_one_letter_code
_entity_poly.pdbx_strand_id
1 'polypeptide(L)'
;MLELSGEKRKRGRPRKNPAENDTPIVKEVKRGRGRPKKTQNSFSAIETNKPVNILDSEELSYKAINAWDNPKFNKKSIISFCEGYKSFMNKAKTEREFIKESVTLAKQNNFINLDEAGDIKLKPGDKVYRVFKERLMLLAVMGNKPPEEGTRIVGAHVDSPRIDIKQNPLYESTDMVFFKTHYYGGIKKYQWLAIPLALHGIIVKADGTSVEVNIGEDEKDPV
;
A
#
# COMPACT_ATOMS: atom_id res chain seq x y z
N MET A 1 53.46 0.86 -42.94
CA MET A 1 53.84 1.60 -41.72
C MET A 1 52.97 2.84 -41.62
N LEU A 2 52.02 2.83 -40.67
CA LEU A 2 51.46 3.97 -39.93
C LEU A 2 50.19 3.45 -39.24
N GLU A 3 50.37 2.90 -38.04
CA GLU A 3 49.27 2.66 -37.12
C GLU A 3 48.83 4.00 -36.53
N LEU A 4 47.52 4.27 -36.57
CA LEU A 4 46.89 5.25 -35.71
C LEU A 4 45.59 4.66 -35.17
N SER A 5 45.49 4.75 -33.85
CA SER A 5 44.55 4.14 -32.94
C SER A 5 43.17 4.78 -32.97
N GLY A 6 42.14 3.99 -32.64
CA GLY A 6 40.76 4.45 -32.47
C GLY A 6 40.07 3.75 -31.30
N GLU A 7 40.29 4.25 -30.09
CA GLU A 7 39.59 3.80 -28.88
C GLU A 7 38.08 4.09 -28.94
N LYS A 8 37.27 3.08 -28.62
CA LYS A 8 35.81 3.21 -28.45
C LYS A 8 35.50 4.07 -27.21
N ARG A 9 34.89 5.23 -27.43
CA ARG A 9 34.35 6.11 -26.37
C ARG A 9 33.28 5.39 -25.55
N LYS A 10 33.56 5.08 -24.27
CA LYS A 10 32.54 4.70 -23.28
C LYS A 10 31.76 5.94 -22.85
N ARG A 11 30.43 5.91 -22.97
CA ARG A 11 29.53 6.92 -22.37
C ARG A 11 29.41 6.62 -20.87
N GLY A 12 29.87 7.54 -20.03
CA GLY A 12 29.73 7.50 -18.57
C GLY A 12 30.51 8.63 -17.91
N ARG A 13 29.98 9.20 -16.81
CA ARG A 13 30.61 10.28 -16.04
C ARG A 13 31.95 9.81 -15.45
N PRO A 14 33.05 10.59 -15.50
CA PRO A 14 34.33 10.19 -14.92
C PRO A 14 34.20 10.05 -13.39
N ARG A 15 34.65 8.92 -12.83
CA ARG A 15 34.86 8.82 -11.37
C ARG A 15 36.20 9.48 -11.07
N LYS A 16 36.19 10.48 -10.18
CA LYS A 16 37.39 11.11 -9.63
C LYS A 16 38.01 10.13 -8.62
N ASN A 17 39.17 9.57 -8.90
CA ASN A 17 39.93 8.81 -7.91
C ASN A 17 40.55 9.81 -6.91
N PRO A 18 40.41 9.63 -5.59
CA PRO A 18 41.16 10.41 -4.61
C PRO A 18 42.64 9.99 -4.63
N ALA A 19 43.53 10.97 -4.40
CA ALA A 19 44.96 10.78 -4.30
C ALA A 19 45.35 9.98 -3.04
N GLU A 20 46.37 9.13 -3.16
CA GLU A 20 47.06 8.50 -2.04
C GLU A 20 47.80 9.58 -1.23
N ASN A 21 47.35 9.78 0.02
CA ASN A 21 48.18 10.05 1.21
C ASN A 21 47.28 10.56 2.33
N ASP A 22 46.86 9.64 3.20
CA ASP A 22 46.80 9.79 4.66
C ASP A 22 46.10 8.55 5.21
N THR A 23 46.88 7.67 5.83
CA THR A 23 46.41 6.43 6.43
C THR A 23 46.00 6.72 7.88
N PRO A 24 44.71 6.67 8.27
CA PRO A 24 44.38 6.53 9.68
C PRO A 24 44.49 5.05 10.06
N ILE A 25 45.20 4.80 11.15
CA ILE A 25 45.39 3.50 11.80
C ILE A 25 44.02 2.84 12.02
N VAL A 26 43.76 1.75 11.31
CA VAL A 26 42.56 0.92 11.48
C VAL A 26 42.70 0.12 12.78
N LYS A 27 41.93 0.48 13.82
CA LYS A 27 41.67 -0.44 14.94
C LYS A 27 40.73 -1.54 14.45
N GLU A 28 41.16 -2.79 14.53
CA GLU A 28 40.34 -3.97 14.24
C GLU A 28 39.08 -3.98 15.13
N VAL A 29 37.91 -3.76 14.52
CA VAL A 29 36.62 -3.97 15.17
C VAL A 29 36.19 -5.41 14.89
N LYS A 30 36.39 -6.30 15.87
CA LYS A 30 35.82 -7.65 15.86
C LYS A 30 34.29 -7.56 15.83
N ARG A 31 33.68 -7.88 14.69
CA ARG A 31 32.22 -8.00 14.53
C ARG A 31 31.75 -9.32 15.14
N GLY A 32 31.51 -9.33 16.45
CA GLY A 32 30.74 -10.38 17.11
C GLY A 32 29.24 -10.19 16.87
N ARG A 33 28.52 -11.27 16.52
CA ARG A 33 27.05 -11.28 16.62
C ARG A 33 26.67 -11.37 18.10
N GLY A 34 26.17 -10.28 18.67
CA GLY A 34 25.72 -10.23 20.06
C GLY A 34 25.42 -8.81 20.53
N ARG A 35 24.44 -8.68 21.44
CA ARG A 35 24.06 -7.41 22.08
C ARG A 35 25.25 -6.86 22.88
N PRO A 36 25.61 -5.56 22.76
CA PRO A 36 26.68 -4.98 23.57
C PRO A 36 26.31 -5.06 25.07
N LYS A 37 27.27 -5.44 25.94
CA LYS A 37 27.08 -5.37 27.40
C LYS A 37 26.92 -3.90 27.82
N LYS A 38 25.88 -3.63 28.61
CA LYS A 38 25.58 -2.31 29.19
C LYS A 38 26.71 -1.94 30.16
N THR A 39 27.43 -0.86 29.90
CA THR A 39 28.36 -0.23 30.84
C THR A 39 27.53 0.39 31.97
N GLN A 40 27.75 -0.03 33.22
CA GLN A 40 27.13 0.58 34.38
C GLN A 40 27.85 1.90 34.67
N ASN A 41 27.23 3.04 34.32
CA ASN A 41 27.58 4.32 34.91
C ASN A 41 26.77 4.48 36.19
N SER A 42 27.45 4.49 37.33
CA SER A 42 26.88 4.83 38.64
C SER A 42 26.63 6.33 38.70
N PHE A 43 25.38 6.75 38.54
CA PHE A 43 24.92 8.05 39.02
C PHE A 43 24.26 7.85 40.39
N SER A 44 24.83 8.46 41.43
CA SER A 44 24.23 8.54 42.75
C SER A 44 23.05 9.50 42.72
N ALA A 45 21.84 8.99 42.96
CA ALA A 45 20.64 9.79 43.08
C ALA A 45 20.47 10.29 44.52
N ILE A 46 20.16 11.57 44.66
CA ILE A 46 19.74 12.22 45.90
C ILE A 46 18.38 11.66 46.29
N GLU A 47 18.28 11.09 47.50
CA GLU A 47 17.05 10.56 48.07
C GLU A 47 16.02 11.68 48.29
N THR A 48 14.90 11.59 47.59
CA THR A 48 13.68 12.33 47.95
C THR A 48 12.57 11.31 48.20
N ASN A 49 12.22 11.14 49.48
CA ASN A 49 11.19 10.24 49.96
C ASN A 49 9.79 10.69 49.53
N LYS A 50 9.34 10.21 48.37
CA LYS A 50 7.91 10.01 48.06
C LYS A 50 7.75 8.58 47.52
N PRO A 51 6.73 7.82 47.95
CA PRO A 51 6.50 6.47 47.42
C PRO A 51 6.03 6.60 45.96
N VAL A 52 6.99 6.54 45.03
CA VAL A 52 6.69 6.35 43.62
C VAL A 52 6.24 4.91 43.49
N ASN A 53 5.02 4.71 43.00
CA ASN A 53 4.52 3.39 42.63
C ASN A 53 5.35 2.95 41.41
N ILE A 54 6.49 2.30 41.63
CA ILE A 54 7.38 1.81 40.58
C ILE A 54 6.67 0.60 39.97
N LEU A 55 5.85 0.85 38.95
CA LEU A 55 5.35 -0.22 38.07
C LEU A 55 6.55 -1.00 37.56
N ASP A 56 6.52 -2.31 37.75
CA ASP A 56 7.65 -3.18 37.44
C ASP A 56 7.98 -3.08 35.94
N SER A 57 9.27 -2.96 35.61
CA SER A 57 9.71 -2.68 34.23
C SER A 57 9.27 -3.76 33.22
N GLU A 58 9.00 -4.97 33.72
CA GLU A 58 8.47 -6.09 32.95
C GLU A 58 6.99 -5.93 32.58
N GLU A 59 6.19 -5.23 33.40
CA GLU A 59 4.77 -4.93 33.12
C GLU A 59 4.60 -3.82 32.07
N LEU A 60 5.57 -2.90 31.99
CA LEU A 60 5.58 -1.80 31.02
C LEU A 60 6.19 -2.21 29.66
N SER A 61 6.71 -3.42 29.55
CA SER A 61 7.32 -3.94 28.32
C SER A 61 6.27 -4.54 27.38
N TYR A 62 6.35 -4.23 26.08
CA TYR A 62 5.48 -4.84 25.08
C TYR A 62 5.78 -6.34 24.96
N LYS A 63 4.80 -7.17 25.30
CA LYS A 63 4.86 -8.63 25.12
C LYS A 63 4.15 -9.02 23.83
N ALA A 64 4.90 -9.53 22.86
CA ALA A 64 4.34 -10.03 21.61
C ALA A 64 3.67 -11.39 21.85
N ILE A 65 2.35 -11.37 22.04
CA ILE A 65 1.52 -12.57 22.14
C ILE A 65 0.96 -12.87 20.75
N ASN A 66 0.93 -14.14 20.35
CA ASN A 66 0.27 -14.55 19.11
C ASN A 66 -1.20 -14.13 19.14
N ALA A 67 -1.71 -13.60 18.04
CA ALA A 67 -3.11 -13.17 17.95
C ALA A 67 -4.10 -14.32 18.26
N TRP A 68 -3.76 -15.57 17.91
CA TRP A 68 -4.60 -16.74 18.18
C TRP A 68 -4.65 -17.14 19.65
N ASP A 69 -3.60 -16.82 20.42
CA ASP A 69 -3.49 -17.15 21.85
C ASP A 69 -4.01 -16.01 22.74
N ASN A 70 -4.40 -14.88 22.15
CA ASN A 70 -4.84 -13.71 22.90
C ASN A 70 -6.34 -13.81 23.25
N PRO A 71 -6.70 -13.85 24.54
CA PRO A 71 -8.08 -14.06 24.98
C PRO A 71 -9.02 -12.91 24.60
N LYS A 72 -8.50 -11.74 24.21
CA LYS A 72 -9.30 -10.61 23.72
C LYS A 72 -9.89 -10.86 22.33
N PHE A 73 -9.30 -11.76 21.56
CA PHE A 73 -9.75 -12.05 20.20
C PHE A 73 -10.67 -13.27 20.17
N ASN A 74 -11.89 -13.08 19.67
CA ASN A 74 -12.84 -14.16 19.46
C ASN A 74 -12.69 -14.72 18.05
N LYS A 75 -12.40 -16.02 17.93
CA LYS A 75 -12.25 -16.70 16.64
C LYS A 75 -13.47 -16.54 15.72
N LYS A 76 -14.69 -16.58 16.27
CA LYS A 76 -15.92 -16.44 15.50
C LYS A 76 -16.06 -15.04 14.90
N SER A 77 -15.72 -13.99 15.66
CA SER A 77 -15.79 -12.62 15.13
C SER A 77 -14.72 -12.35 14.08
N ILE A 78 -13.52 -12.90 14.25
CA ILE A 78 -12.45 -12.83 13.23
C ILE A 78 -12.92 -13.47 11.93
N ILE A 79 -13.44 -14.70 11.98
CA ILE A 79 -13.89 -15.41 10.78
C ILE A 79 -15.05 -14.64 10.12
N SER A 80 -16.01 -14.14 10.91
CA SER A 80 -17.12 -13.34 10.38
C SER A 80 -16.64 -12.08 9.66
N PHE A 81 -15.62 -11.41 10.18
CA PHE A 81 -15.01 -10.25 9.52
C PHE A 81 -14.32 -10.66 8.20
N CYS A 82 -13.58 -11.78 8.21
CA CYS A 82 -12.89 -12.29 7.02
C CYS A 82 -13.85 -12.67 5.89
N GLU A 83 -15.04 -13.19 6.17
CA GLU A 83 -16.02 -13.49 5.11
C GLU A 83 -16.54 -12.22 4.41
N GLY A 84 -16.80 -11.16 5.19
CA GLY A 84 -17.12 -9.84 4.63
C GLY A 84 -15.98 -9.29 3.77
N TYR A 85 -14.74 -9.43 4.25
CA TYR A 85 -13.55 -9.03 3.50
C TYR A 85 -13.41 -9.79 2.18
N LYS A 86 -13.57 -11.12 2.18
CA LYS A 86 -13.53 -11.94 0.95
C LYS A 86 -14.59 -11.50 -0.05
N SER A 87 -15.83 -11.28 0.41
CA SER A 87 -16.92 -10.84 -0.44
C SER A 87 -16.63 -9.47 -1.07
N PHE A 88 -16.05 -8.54 -0.30
CA PHE A 88 -15.60 -7.25 -0.80
C PHE A 88 -14.50 -7.41 -1.86
N MET A 89 -13.46 -8.19 -1.58
CA MET A 89 -12.34 -8.41 -2.50
C MET A 89 -12.76 -9.11 -3.80
N ASN A 90 -13.77 -9.99 -3.76
CA ASN A 90 -14.29 -10.63 -4.95
C ASN A 90 -14.97 -9.64 -5.91
N LYS A 91 -15.54 -8.55 -5.39
CA LYS A 91 -16.17 -7.50 -6.21
C LYS A 91 -15.21 -6.39 -6.63
N ALA A 92 -14.23 -6.08 -5.77
CA ALA A 92 -13.33 -4.94 -5.90
C ALA A 92 -11.95 -5.35 -6.46
N LYS A 93 -11.88 -5.74 -7.74
CA LYS A 93 -10.64 -6.25 -8.36
C LYS A 93 -9.78 -5.15 -8.99
N THR A 94 -10.41 -4.08 -9.43
CA THR A 94 -9.73 -2.89 -9.97
C THR A 94 -9.84 -1.70 -9.01
N GLU A 95 -8.98 -0.69 -9.18
CA GLU A 95 -9.06 0.52 -8.34
C GLU A 95 -10.41 1.22 -8.43
N ARG A 96 -11.08 1.17 -9.59
CA ARG A 96 -12.38 1.83 -9.77
C ARG A 96 -13.49 1.08 -9.06
N GLU A 97 -13.51 -0.25 -9.20
CA GLU A 97 -14.48 -1.11 -8.50
C GLU A 97 -14.28 -1.02 -6.98
N PHE A 98 -13.04 -0.95 -6.52
CA PHE A 98 -12.73 -0.76 -5.10
C PHE A 98 -13.36 0.52 -4.56
N ILE A 99 -13.22 1.63 -5.28
CA ILE A 99 -13.82 2.91 -4.89
C ILE A 99 -15.35 2.85 -4.97
N LYS A 100 -15.91 2.23 -6.01
CA LYS A 100 -17.36 2.04 -6.17
C LYS A 100 -17.97 1.26 -5.00
N GLU A 101 -17.38 0.12 -4.63
CA GLU A 101 -17.81 -0.67 -3.48
C GLU A 101 -17.57 0.05 -2.14
N SER A 102 -16.45 0.78 -2.01
CA SER A 102 -16.15 1.59 -0.82
C SER A 102 -17.17 2.71 -0.60
N VAL A 103 -17.65 3.34 -1.68
CA VAL A 103 -18.73 4.34 -1.62
C VAL A 103 -20.03 3.69 -1.14
N THR A 104 -20.39 2.51 -1.65
CA THR A 104 -21.57 1.76 -1.19
C THR A 104 -21.48 1.48 0.31
N LEU A 105 -20.32 0.99 0.77
CA LEU A 105 -20.10 0.71 2.20
C LEU A 105 -20.11 1.98 3.05
N ALA A 106 -19.54 3.08 2.57
CA ALA A 106 -19.55 4.36 3.26
C ALA A 106 -20.98 4.89 3.44
N LYS A 107 -21.80 4.82 2.38
CA LYS A 107 -23.23 5.20 2.44
C LYS A 107 -24.01 4.36 3.45
N GLN A 108 -23.79 3.05 3.49
CA GLN A 108 -24.39 2.15 4.50
C GLN A 108 -23.99 2.50 5.94
N ASN A 109 -22.83 3.13 6.12
CA ASN A 109 -22.30 3.55 7.43
C ASN A 109 -22.60 5.02 7.77
N ASN A 110 -23.54 5.63 7.05
CA ASN A 110 -23.99 7.02 7.21
C ASN A 110 -22.89 8.06 6.93
N PHE A 111 -21.98 7.77 6.00
CA PHE A 111 -21.07 8.79 5.50
C PHE A 111 -21.74 9.65 4.42
N ILE A 112 -21.46 10.95 4.46
CA ILE A 112 -22.02 11.95 3.54
C ILE A 112 -20.98 12.34 2.49
N ASN A 113 -21.39 12.43 1.23
CA ASN A 113 -20.52 12.90 0.15
C ASN A 113 -20.35 14.42 0.22
N LEU A 114 -19.11 14.90 0.39
CA LEU A 114 -18.82 16.33 0.47
C LEU A 114 -19.13 17.08 -0.84
N ASP A 115 -18.98 16.43 -1.99
CA ASP A 115 -19.25 17.09 -3.28
C ASP A 115 -20.77 17.30 -3.50
N GLU A 116 -21.63 16.51 -2.85
CA GLU A 116 -23.10 16.63 -2.90
C GLU A 116 -23.65 17.49 -1.76
N ALA A 117 -22.92 17.57 -0.64
CA ALA A 117 -23.33 18.27 0.57
C ALA A 117 -23.34 19.81 0.42
N GLY A 118 -22.48 20.37 -0.43
CA GLY A 118 -22.28 21.82 -0.51
C GLY A 118 -21.64 22.40 0.77
N ASP A 119 -21.92 23.66 1.09
CA ASP A 119 -21.34 24.38 2.23
C ASP A 119 -21.99 23.98 3.57
N ILE A 120 -21.77 22.74 4.00
CA ILE A 120 -22.22 22.25 5.32
C ILE A 120 -21.17 22.56 6.39
N LYS A 121 -21.62 23.14 7.51
CA LYS A 121 -20.81 23.20 8.73
C LYS A 121 -20.76 21.82 9.39
N LEU A 122 -19.60 21.20 9.30
CA LEU A 122 -19.33 19.91 9.91
C LEU A 122 -19.25 20.01 11.44
N LYS A 123 -19.88 19.08 12.13
CA LYS A 123 -19.86 18.94 13.58
C LYS A 123 -19.02 17.73 14.00
N PRO A 124 -18.50 17.72 15.23
CA PRO A 124 -17.84 16.53 15.77
C PRO A 124 -18.75 15.30 15.70
N GLY A 125 -18.19 14.18 15.25
CA GLY A 125 -18.91 12.93 15.01
C GLY A 125 -19.44 12.77 13.57
N ASP A 126 -19.49 13.84 12.77
CA ASP A 126 -19.92 13.74 11.39
C ASP A 126 -18.97 12.88 10.57
N LYS A 127 -19.55 12.06 9.70
CA LYS A 127 -18.82 11.14 8.83
C LYS A 127 -18.95 11.61 7.40
N VAL A 128 -17.83 11.90 6.77
CA VAL A 128 -17.80 12.48 5.43
C VAL A 128 -16.81 11.75 4.53
N TYR A 129 -17.11 11.74 3.25
CA TYR A 129 -16.20 11.20 2.25
C TYR A 129 -16.15 12.08 1.00
N ARG A 130 -15.08 11.92 0.24
CA ARG A 130 -14.91 12.54 -1.07
C ARG A 130 -14.26 11.55 -2.03
N VAL A 131 -14.70 11.54 -3.29
CA VAL A 131 -14.15 10.68 -4.33
C VAL A 131 -13.49 11.54 -5.41
N PHE A 132 -12.27 11.18 -5.79
CA PHE A 132 -11.54 11.87 -6.84
C PHE A 132 -11.30 10.95 -8.03
N LYS A 133 -11.88 11.34 -9.19
CA LYS A 133 -11.77 10.62 -10.47
C LYS A 133 -12.06 9.11 -10.38
N GLU A 134 -12.92 8.69 -9.45
CA GLU A 134 -13.29 7.29 -9.20
C GLU A 134 -12.11 6.35 -8.90
N ARG A 135 -10.95 6.88 -8.51
CA ARG A 135 -9.73 6.08 -8.25
C ARG A 135 -9.12 6.34 -6.88
N LEU A 136 -9.55 7.41 -6.22
CA LEU A 136 -9.10 7.79 -4.89
C LEU A 136 -10.32 8.17 -4.07
N MET A 137 -10.34 7.75 -2.81
CA MET A 137 -11.37 8.10 -1.85
C MET A 137 -10.72 8.60 -0.56
N LEU A 138 -11.27 9.68 -0.03
CA LEU A 138 -10.94 10.20 1.29
C LEU A 138 -12.14 9.98 2.19
N LEU A 139 -11.90 9.47 3.38
CA LEU A 139 -12.88 9.23 4.42
C LEU A 139 -12.43 9.98 5.67
N ALA A 140 -13.34 10.69 6.32
CA ALA A 140 -13.05 11.39 7.55
C ALA A 140 -14.19 11.23 8.55
N VAL A 141 -13.82 11.16 9.83
CA VAL A 141 -14.73 11.28 10.97
C VAL A 141 -14.28 12.50 11.75
N MET A 142 -15.16 13.47 11.90
CA MET A 142 -14.82 14.74 12.52
C MET A 142 -14.57 14.57 14.02
N GLY A 143 -13.40 15.01 14.48
CA GLY A 143 -13.02 14.99 15.89
C GLY A 143 -13.63 16.15 16.68
N ASN A 144 -13.49 16.08 18.00
CA ASN A 144 -13.89 17.19 18.90
C ASN A 144 -12.88 18.35 18.89
N LYS A 145 -11.64 18.08 18.48
CA LYS A 145 -10.55 19.05 18.44
C LYS A 145 -10.47 19.72 17.06
N PRO A 146 -10.04 20.98 17.00
CA PRO A 146 -9.83 21.69 15.75
C PRO A 146 -8.75 20.99 14.89
N PRO A 147 -8.89 20.92 13.55
CA PRO A 147 -7.93 20.25 12.66
C PRO A 147 -6.48 20.74 12.81
N GLU A 148 -6.29 21.97 13.25
CA GLU A 148 -5.01 22.62 13.52
C GLU A 148 -4.22 21.93 14.65
N GLU A 149 -4.90 21.27 15.59
CA GLU A 149 -4.27 20.44 16.62
C GLU A 149 -3.77 19.09 16.09
N GLY A 150 -4.08 18.77 14.83
CA GLY A 150 -3.63 17.58 14.13
C GLY A 150 -4.74 16.58 13.82
N THR A 151 -4.38 15.59 13.02
CA THR A 151 -5.29 14.54 12.54
C THR A 151 -4.61 13.18 12.56
N ARG A 152 -5.41 12.11 12.61
CA ARG A 152 -4.94 10.73 12.50
C ARG A 152 -5.24 10.23 11.10
N ILE A 153 -4.19 10.00 10.32
CA ILE A 153 -4.32 9.59 8.92
C ILE A 153 -3.88 8.13 8.79
N VAL A 154 -4.70 7.35 8.10
CA VAL A 154 -4.34 6.03 7.59
C VAL A 154 -4.41 6.11 6.07
N GLY A 155 -3.29 5.82 5.41
CA GLY A 155 -3.20 5.75 3.95
C GLY A 155 -3.01 4.31 3.49
N ALA A 156 -3.77 3.92 2.48
CA ALA A 156 -3.61 2.65 1.78
C ALA A 156 -3.78 2.90 0.27
N HIS A 157 -3.10 2.12 -0.55
CA HIS A 157 -3.32 2.12 -1.99
C HIS A 157 -4.37 1.05 -2.35
N VAL A 158 -5.12 1.28 -3.42
CA VAL A 158 -6.27 0.44 -3.83
C VAL A 158 -6.03 -0.27 -5.16
N ASP A 159 -4.92 0.02 -5.82
CA ASP A 159 -4.48 -0.64 -7.04
C ASP A 159 -3.68 -1.91 -6.72
N SER A 160 -3.79 -2.90 -7.61
CA SER A 160 -3.06 -4.16 -7.54
C SER A 160 -2.35 -4.47 -8.86
N PRO A 161 -1.23 -5.22 -8.82
CA PRO A 161 -0.55 -5.68 -10.03
C PRO A 161 -1.48 -6.48 -10.94
N ARG A 162 -1.41 -6.23 -12.25
CA ARG A 162 -2.35 -6.79 -13.24
C ARG A 162 -1.79 -6.74 -14.66
N ILE A 163 -2.56 -7.28 -15.59
CA ILE A 163 -2.31 -7.19 -17.03
C ILE A 163 -3.25 -6.15 -17.62
N ASP A 164 -2.70 -5.03 -18.05
CA ASP A 164 -3.43 -3.99 -18.77
C ASP A 164 -3.35 -4.22 -20.28
N ILE A 165 -4.32 -3.67 -20.99
CA ILE A 165 -4.41 -3.70 -22.45
C ILE A 165 -3.73 -2.46 -23.03
N LYS A 166 -2.96 -2.63 -24.13
CA LYS A 166 -2.33 -1.48 -24.82
C LYS A 166 -3.36 -0.63 -25.56
N GLN A 167 -2.97 0.60 -25.92
CA GLN A 167 -3.83 1.55 -26.66
C GLN A 167 -4.39 0.98 -27.97
N ASN A 168 -3.55 0.27 -28.74
CA ASN A 168 -3.95 -0.45 -29.96
C ASN A 168 -3.71 -1.95 -29.75
N PRO A 169 -4.66 -2.66 -29.12
CA PRO A 169 -4.36 -3.98 -28.59
C PRO A 169 -4.76 -5.11 -29.52
N LEU A 170 -5.82 -4.97 -30.30
CA LEU A 170 -6.36 -6.06 -31.10
C LEU A 170 -5.41 -6.41 -32.23
N TYR A 171 -5.06 -7.68 -32.35
CA TYR A 171 -4.30 -8.21 -33.49
C TYR A 171 -4.64 -9.67 -33.72
N GLU A 172 -4.39 -10.12 -34.95
CA GLU A 172 -4.56 -11.51 -35.35
C GLU A 172 -3.20 -12.19 -35.50
N SER A 173 -3.13 -13.45 -35.09
CA SER A 173 -1.98 -14.33 -35.34
C SER A 173 -2.46 -15.77 -35.36
N THR A 174 -2.06 -16.54 -36.37
CA THR A 174 -2.35 -17.99 -36.44
C THR A 174 -3.85 -18.29 -36.28
N ASP A 175 -4.68 -17.59 -37.06
CA ASP A 175 -6.15 -17.72 -37.08
C ASP A 175 -6.85 -17.46 -35.72
N MET A 176 -6.16 -16.79 -34.79
CA MET A 176 -6.68 -16.38 -33.49
C MET A 176 -6.54 -14.87 -33.30
N VAL A 177 -7.49 -14.28 -32.57
CA VAL A 177 -7.49 -12.86 -32.22
C VAL A 177 -7.02 -12.70 -30.78
N PHE A 178 -6.07 -11.80 -30.56
CA PHE A 178 -5.44 -11.54 -29.28
C PHE A 178 -5.45 -10.04 -28.93
N PHE A 179 -5.28 -9.77 -27.63
CA PHE A 179 -4.97 -8.43 -27.13
C PHE A 179 -3.47 -8.31 -26.82
N LYS A 180 -2.84 -7.26 -27.33
CA LYS A 180 -1.51 -6.83 -26.86
C LYS A 180 -1.66 -6.22 -25.48
N THR A 181 -0.88 -6.73 -24.55
CA THR A 181 -0.94 -6.34 -23.15
C THR A 181 0.35 -5.67 -22.68
N HIS A 182 0.26 -5.03 -21.52
CA HIS A 182 1.36 -4.48 -20.75
C HIS A 182 1.08 -4.77 -19.26
N TYR A 183 2.10 -5.12 -18.50
CA TYR A 183 1.89 -5.38 -17.08
C TYR A 183 1.90 -4.06 -16.29
N TYR A 184 1.01 -3.97 -15.31
CA TYR A 184 1.02 -2.91 -14.30
C TYR A 184 1.55 -3.50 -12.98
N GLY A 185 2.51 -2.80 -12.35
CA GLY A 185 3.15 -3.26 -11.12
C GLY A 185 4.16 -4.41 -11.31
N GLY A 186 4.61 -4.99 -10.19
CA GLY A 186 5.61 -6.06 -10.17
C GLY A 186 4.99 -7.45 -10.27
N ILE A 187 4.63 -7.90 -11.49
CA ILE A 187 4.07 -9.25 -11.69
C ILE A 187 5.16 -10.31 -11.88
N LYS A 188 4.87 -11.53 -11.41
CA LYS A 188 5.63 -12.73 -11.77
C LYS A 188 5.01 -13.36 -13.01
N LYS A 189 5.51 -13.01 -14.19
CA LYS A 189 4.91 -13.36 -15.50
C LYS A 189 4.48 -14.82 -15.64
N TYR A 190 5.28 -15.76 -15.12
CA TYR A 190 4.99 -17.20 -15.20
C TYR A 190 3.77 -17.64 -14.39
N GLN A 191 3.29 -16.85 -13.42
CA GLN A 191 2.07 -17.14 -12.65
C GLN A 191 0.79 -16.69 -13.36
N TRP A 192 0.92 -15.98 -14.49
CA TRP A 192 -0.20 -15.40 -15.23
C TRP A 192 -0.48 -16.12 -16.56
N LEU A 193 0.18 -17.26 -16.76
CA LEU A 193 -0.02 -18.12 -17.93
C LEU A 193 -0.95 -19.28 -17.54
N ALA A 194 -1.76 -19.74 -18.49
CA ALA A 194 -2.63 -20.92 -18.36
C ALA A 194 -3.56 -20.88 -17.12
N ILE A 195 -4.08 -19.69 -16.79
CA ILE A 195 -5.13 -19.50 -15.79
C ILE A 195 -6.29 -18.74 -16.43
N PRO A 196 -7.52 -18.92 -15.95
CA PRO A 196 -8.64 -18.06 -16.33
C PRO A 196 -8.34 -16.60 -15.97
N LEU A 197 -8.62 -15.68 -16.90
CA LEU A 197 -8.49 -14.24 -16.69
C LEU A 197 -9.82 -13.57 -16.99
N ALA A 198 -10.24 -12.67 -16.10
CA ALA A 198 -11.39 -11.81 -16.33
C ALA A 198 -10.96 -10.46 -16.90
N LEU A 199 -11.79 -9.89 -17.77
CA LEU A 199 -11.60 -8.56 -18.35
C LEU A 199 -12.45 -7.55 -17.60
N HIS A 200 -11.77 -6.65 -16.89
CA HIS A 200 -12.38 -5.51 -16.21
C HIS A 200 -11.89 -4.20 -16.83
N GLY A 201 -12.80 -3.28 -17.08
CA GLY A 201 -12.40 -1.97 -17.62
C GLY A 201 -13.54 -1.02 -17.89
N ILE A 202 -13.17 0.16 -18.41
CA ILE A 202 -14.12 1.16 -18.89
C ILE A 202 -13.69 1.59 -20.28
N ILE A 203 -14.61 1.52 -21.23
CA ILE A 203 -14.44 2.04 -22.59
C ILE A 203 -15.13 3.40 -22.65
N VAL A 204 -14.39 4.43 -23.02
CA VAL A 204 -14.95 5.76 -23.29
C VAL A 204 -15.13 5.89 -24.79
N LYS A 205 -16.39 6.08 -25.23
CA LYS A 205 -16.75 6.24 -26.63
C LYS A 205 -16.39 7.65 -27.14
N ALA A 206 -16.44 7.82 -28.45
CA ALA A 206 -16.14 9.09 -29.11
C ALA A 206 -17.10 10.23 -28.71
N ASP A 207 -18.34 9.89 -28.32
CA ASP A 207 -19.33 10.84 -27.81
C ASP A 207 -19.12 11.21 -26.32
N GLY A 208 -18.09 10.66 -25.67
CA GLY A 208 -17.77 10.89 -24.27
C GLY A 208 -18.53 9.99 -23.29
N THR A 209 -19.46 9.15 -23.77
CA THR A 209 -20.16 8.19 -22.90
C THR A 209 -19.25 7.02 -22.52
N SER A 210 -19.41 6.50 -21.31
CA SER A 210 -18.64 5.38 -20.79
C SER A 210 -19.44 4.07 -20.80
N VAL A 211 -18.74 2.97 -21.04
CA VAL A 211 -19.27 1.60 -20.93
C VAL A 211 -18.36 0.83 -19.98
N GLU A 212 -18.95 0.30 -18.90
CA GLU A 212 -18.27 -0.61 -17.97
C GLU A 212 -18.21 -2.01 -18.60
N VAL A 213 -17.04 -2.64 -18.55
CA VAL A 213 -16.77 -3.98 -19.06
C VAL A 213 -16.39 -4.85 -17.88
N ASN A 214 -17.12 -5.95 -17.73
CA ASN A 214 -16.84 -7.02 -16.79
C ASN A 214 -17.21 -8.33 -17.49
N ILE A 215 -16.19 -9.14 -17.85
CA ILE A 215 -16.36 -10.41 -18.56
C ILE A 215 -15.44 -11.44 -17.89
N GLY A 216 -16.00 -12.58 -17.50
CA GLY A 216 -15.26 -13.70 -16.90
C GLY A 216 -15.48 -13.83 -15.39
N GLU A 217 -16.39 -13.04 -14.82
CA GLU A 217 -16.78 -13.10 -13.41
C GLU A 217 -18.06 -13.92 -13.20
N ASP A 218 -19.03 -13.80 -14.11
CA ASP A 218 -20.25 -14.59 -14.04
C ASP A 218 -19.98 -16.03 -14.47
N GLU A 219 -20.65 -17.00 -13.84
CA GLU A 219 -20.45 -18.44 -14.12
C GLU A 219 -20.73 -18.84 -15.59
N LYS A 220 -21.45 -17.99 -16.32
CA LYS A 220 -21.82 -18.19 -17.73
C LYS A 220 -20.92 -17.42 -18.70
N ASP A 221 -20.00 -16.61 -18.20
CA ASP A 221 -19.09 -15.84 -19.03
C ASP A 221 -17.98 -16.71 -19.63
N PRO A 222 -17.47 -16.34 -20.82
CA PRO A 222 -16.24 -16.91 -21.34
C PRO A 222 -15.02 -16.41 -20.56
N VAL A 223 -13.95 -17.22 -20.55
CA VAL A 223 -12.61 -16.91 -20.02
C VAL A 223 -11.50 -17.40 -20.94
#